data_AF-A0A946IUE8-F1
#
_entry.id   AF-A0A946IUE8-F1
#
_cell.length_a   1.000
_cell.length_b   1.000
_cell.length_c   1.000
_cell.angle_alpha   90.00
_cell.angle_beta   90.00
_cell.angle_gamma   90.00
#
_symmetry.space_group_name_H-M   'P 1'
#
loop_
_entity.id
_entity.type
_entity.pdbx_description
1 polymer ?
#
loop_
_entity_poly.entity_id
_entity_poly.type
_entity_poly.pdbx_seq_one_letter_code
_entity_poly.pdbx_strand_id
1 'polypeptide(L)'
;MLIFSKDIGQRDHIHELEDKLPNLKVYMEYQRKLFPYTVIRAGLDLAYKEVDDILNFVDNDYRPPADSNRQEYPSDVDQWYRQRFPWSSAFLKMEDLHYTLVTLVKAMDSFRTHETANSYHWAVLYDSVHNIIQVYNSLIREKPDQSRDIHLSNGVEVDFDDFINNYWLNLDFMIFSQADFPHDRHMERKEAIEEAIKQRMAEGEEPLAALENLKPELKPEEATLKLLRRDPVETRLLELTSFPETGKQYESLYQNKLETPKHGKVSVVDADYLNNHETFSKK
;
A
#
# COMPACT_ATOMS: atom_id res chain seq x y z
N MET A 1 -5.95 -1.73 14.26
CA MET A 1 -4.77 -1.72 13.36
C MET A 1 -5.06 -2.51 12.09
N LEU A 2 -4.64 -2.03 10.92
CA LEU A 2 -4.80 -2.77 9.65
C LEU A 2 -3.82 -3.94 9.57
N ILE A 3 -4.23 -5.04 8.94
CA ILE A 3 -3.36 -6.20 8.67
C ILE A 3 -2.56 -5.95 7.39
N PHE A 4 -1.24 -6.01 7.49
CA PHE A 4 -0.28 -5.88 6.39
C PHE A 4 0.44 -7.21 6.13
N SER A 5 1.26 -7.31 5.08
CA SER A 5 2.07 -8.53 4.84
C SER A 5 3.20 -8.71 5.85
N LYS A 6 3.70 -7.62 6.41
CA LYS A 6 4.64 -7.60 7.54
C LYS A 6 4.08 -6.74 8.66
N ASP A 7 4.54 -7.05 9.87
CA ASP A 7 4.20 -6.27 11.05
C ASP A 7 4.81 -4.86 10.99
N ILE A 8 3.98 -3.87 10.69
CA ILE A 8 4.37 -2.45 10.63
C ILE A 8 4.73 -1.86 12.00
N GLY A 9 4.37 -2.54 13.10
CA GLY A 9 4.71 -2.17 14.47
C GLY A 9 6.09 -2.66 14.89
N GLN A 10 6.64 -3.67 14.21
CA GLN A 10 7.93 -4.25 14.54
C GLN A 10 9.06 -3.68 13.67
N ARG A 11 9.70 -2.61 14.17
CA ARG A 11 10.80 -1.94 13.47
C ARG A 11 12.15 -2.64 13.66
N ASP A 12 12.42 -3.11 14.87
CA ASP A 12 13.77 -3.51 15.29
C ASP A 12 14.05 -5.00 15.02
N HIS A 13 13.52 -5.53 13.91
CA HIS A 13 13.78 -6.91 13.49
C HIS A 13 15.27 -7.12 13.19
N ILE A 14 15.82 -8.22 13.70
CA ILE A 14 17.20 -8.65 13.48
C ILE A 14 17.14 -9.95 12.69
N HIS A 15 17.63 -9.92 11.46
CA HIS A 15 17.59 -11.05 10.57
C HIS A 15 18.68 -12.08 10.95
N GLU A 16 18.33 -13.37 10.94
CA GLU A 16 19.21 -14.44 11.47
C GLU A 16 20.53 -14.65 10.66
N LEU A 17 20.60 -14.13 9.44
CA LEU A 17 21.78 -14.21 8.55
C LEU A 17 22.61 -12.92 8.42
N GLU A 18 22.33 -11.85 9.19
CA GLU A 18 23.09 -10.58 9.06
C GLU A 18 24.61 -10.76 9.29
N ASP A 19 25.01 -11.68 10.16
CA ASP A 19 26.43 -11.97 10.42
C ASP A 19 27.12 -12.72 9.27
N LYS A 20 26.34 -13.39 8.40
CA LYS A 20 26.85 -14.20 7.29
C LYS A 20 26.78 -13.47 5.95
N LEU A 21 25.89 -12.49 5.83
CA LEU A 21 25.59 -11.79 4.59
C LEU A 21 25.76 -10.27 4.81
N PRO A 22 26.95 -9.70 4.57
CA PRO A 22 27.23 -8.28 4.84
C PRO A 22 26.30 -7.31 4.12
N ASN A 23 25.91 -7.60 2.87
CA ASN A 23 24.98 -6.73 2.12
C ASN A 23 23.57 -6.77 2.72
N LEU A 24 23.13 -7.95 3.18
CA LEU A 24 21.86 -8.08 3.89
C LEU A 24 21.86 -7.27 5.18
N LYS A 25 22.99 -7.28 5.91
CA LYS A 25 23.14 -6.46 7.12
C LYS A 25 22.95 -4.97 6.82
N VAL A 26 23.57 -4.45 5.75
CA VAL A 26 23.38 -3.06 5.33
C VAL A 26 21.92 -2.76 5.00
N TYR A 27 21.25 -3.66 4.29
CA TYR A 27 19.83 -3.52 3.99
C TYR A 27 18.95 -3.56 5.26
N MET A 28 19.23 -4.45 6.21
CA MET A 28 18.50 -4.50 7.48
C MET A 28 18.77 -3.27 8.36
N GLU A 29 19.98 -2.71 8.30
CA GLU A 29 20.30 -1.41 8.91
C GLU A 29 19.49 -0.26 8.28
N TYR A 30 19.24 -0.31 6.97
CA TYR A 30 18.31 0.60 6.31
C TYR A 30 16.86 0.38 6.77
N GLN A 31 16.36 -0.87 6.77
CA GLN A 31 15.00 -1.19 7.22
C GLN A 31 14.73 -0.68 8.64
N ARG A 32 15.67 -0.86 9.57
CA ARG A 32 15.57 -0.38 10.96
C ARG A 32 15.54 1.16 11.09
N LYS A 33 15.93 1.90 10.05
CA LYS A 33 15.80 3.37 10.03
C LYS A 33 14.41 3.82 9.57
N LEU A 34 13.61 2.97 8.92
CA LEU A 34 12.26 3.32 8.48
C LEU A 34 11.27 3.23 9.64
N PHE A 35 10.23 4.07 9.62
CA PHE A 35 9.13 4.03 10.60
C PHE A 35 7.81 3.69 9.88
N PRO A 36 7.52 2.40 9.60
CA PRO A 36 6.44 2.00 8.70
C PRO A 36 5.05 2.44 9.16
N TYR A 37 4.75 2.29 10.45
CA TYR A 37 3.50 2.82 11.02
C TYR A 37 3.34 4.31 10.75
N THR A 38 4.41 5.10 10.93
CA THR A 38 4.40 6.55 10.70
C THR A 38 4.24 6.89 9.22
N VAL A 39 4.90 6.15 8.31
CA VAL A 39 4.71 6.30 6.85
C VAL A 39 3.24 6.16 6.47
N ILE A 40 2.60 5.09 6.92
CA ILE A 40 1.19 4.83 6.62
C ILE A 40 0.30 5.89 7.25
N ARG A 41 0.51 6.20 8.54
CA ARG A 41 -0.32 7.17 9.26
C ARG A 41 -0.21 8.57 8.66
N ALA A 42 0.99 9.06 8.42
CA ALA A 42 1.21 10.38 7.83
C ALA A 42 0.69 10.45 6.39
N GLY A 43 0.78 9.36 5.62
CA GLY A 43 0.16 9.25 4.29
C GLY A 43 -1.34 9.42 4.34
N LEU A 44 -2.02 8.67 5.21
CA LEU A 44 -3.46 8.77 5.39
C LEU A 44 -3.88 10.15 5.91
N ASP A 45 -3.17 10.72 6.89
CA ASP A 45 -3.49 12.03 7.44
C ASP A 45 -3.31 13.16 6.40
N LEU A 46 -2.27 13.07 5.55
CA LEU A 46 -2.06 14.02 4.46
C LEU A 46 -3.19 13.90 3.43
N ALA A 47 -3.46 12.68 2.95
CA ALA A 47 -4.51 12.43 1.96
C ALA A 47 -5.89 12.85 2.47
N TYR A 48 -6.22 12.52 3.73
CA TYR A 48 -7.47 12.92 4.38
C TYR A 48 -7.64 14.44 4.39
N LYS A 49 -6.64 15.17 4.89
CA LYS A 49 -6.69 16.64 4.96
C LYS A 49 -6.81 17.28 3.58
N GLU A 50 -6.08 16.78 2.59
CA GLU A 50 -6.14 17.31 1.23
C GLU A 50 -7.49 17.08 0.58
N VAL A 51 -8.06 15.87 0.71
CA VAL A 51 -9.35 15.53 0.13
C VAL A 51 -10.50 16.25 0.85
N ASP A 52 -10.48 16.30 2.18
CA ASP A 52 -11.49 17.01 2.98
C ASP A 52 -11.51 18.51 2.64
N ASP A 53 -10.34 19.15 2.52
CA ASP A 53 -10.23 20.56 2.11
C ASP A 53 -10.77 20.81 0.69
N ILE A 54 -10.49 19.91 -0.26
CA ILE A 54 -11.03 20.03 -1.62
C ILE A 54 -12.54 19.78 -1.67
N LEU A 55 -13.07 18.83 -0.92
CA LEU A 55 -14.51 18.62 -0.81
C LEU A 55 -15.21 19.84 -0.20
N ASN A 56 -14.67 20.40 0.88
CA ASN A 56 -15.18 21.65 1.47
C ASN A 56 -15.16 22.82 0.46
N PHE A 57 -14.14 22.90 -0.38
CA PHE A 57 -14.07 23.90 -1.45
C PHE A 57 -15.14 23.70 -2.52
N VAL A 58 -15.40 22.46 -2.94
CA VAL A 58 -16.45 22.11 -3.90
C VAL A 58 -17.83 22.41 -3.31
N ASP A 59 -18.09 22.03 -2.06
CA ASP A 59 -19.34 22.27 -1.34
C ASP A 59 -19.59 23.77 -1.09
N ASN A 60 -18.52 24.58 -1.04
CA ASN A 60 -18.58 26.04 -0.89
C ASN A 60 -18.58 26.79 -2.25
N ASP A 61 -19.18 26.21 -3.30
CA ASP A 61 -19.29 26.78 -4.64
C ASP A 61 -17.94 27.23 -5.23
N TYR A 62 -16.88 26.43 -5.02
CA TYR A 62 -15.52 26.72 -5.48
C TYR A 62 -14.97 28.03 -4.91
N ARG A 63 -15.31 28.34 -3.66
CA ARG A 63 -14.72 29.45 -2.90
C ARG A 63 -13.87 28.91 -1.76
N PRO A 64 -12.63 29.41 -1.57
CA PRO A 64 -11.82 29.03 -0.43
C PRO A 64 -12.60 29.14 0.89
N PRO A 65 -12.61 28.10 1.73
CA PRO A 65 -13.11 28.19 3.09
C PRO A 65 -12.42 29.33 3.85
N ALA A 66 -13.17 30.03 4.70
CA ALA A 66 -12.70 31.26 5.36
C ALA A 66 -11.49 31.04 6.30
N ASP A 67 -11.31 29.81 6.78
CA ASP A 67 -10.27 29.36 7.69
C ASP A 67 -9.20 28.49 7.01
N SER A 68 -9.22 28.40 5.67
CA SER A 68 -8.23 27.61 4.95
C SER A 68 -6.85 28.26 4.95
N ASN A 69 -5.83 27.45 5.22
CA ASN A 69 -4.42 27.81 5.08
C ASN A 69 -3.85 27.43 3.70
N ARG A 70 -4.66 26.84 2.82
CA ARG A 70 -4.23 26.48 1.45
C ARG A 70 -4.00 27.75 0.64
N GLN A 71 -2.83 27.84 0.02
CA GLN A 71 -2.46 29.00 -0.79
C GLN A 71 -3.24 29.05 -2.11
N GLU A 72 -3.44 27.90 -2.76
CA GLU A 72 -4.07 27.80 -4.07
C GLU A 72 -4.98 26.56 -4.17
N TYR A 73 -6.17 26.76 -4.72
CA TYR A 73 -7.12 25.71 -5.06
C TYR A 73 -7.01 25.34 -6.54
N PRO A 74 -7.17 24.06 -6.90
CA PRO A 74 -7.09 23.64 -8.30
C PRO A 74 -8.24 24.24 -9.11
N SER A 75 -7.92 24.74 -10.30
CA SER A 75 -8.94 25.22 -11.26
C SER A 75 -9.75 24.08 -11.88
N ASP A 76 -9.16 22.87 -11.91
CA ASP A 76 -9.78 21.63 -12.38
C ASP A 76 -9.62 20.57 -11.27
N VAL A 77 -10.69 20.38 -10.50
CA VAL A 77 -10.74 19.44 -9.36
C VAL A 77 -10.64 17.99 -9.83
N ASP A 78 -11.26 17.65 -10.97
CA ASP A 78 -11.24 16.29 -11.52
C ASP A 78 -9.83 15.91 -12.00
N GLN A 79 -9.15 16.83 -12.67
CA GLN A 79 -7.77 16.62 -13.09
C GLN A 79 -6.84 16.52 -11.87
N TRP A 80 -6.99 17.40 -10.88
CA TRP A 80 -6.24 17.32 -9.63
C TRP A 80 -6.42 15.96 -8.97
N TYR A 81 -7.66 15.48 -8.87
CA TYR A 81 -7.99 14.22 -8.24
C TYR A 81 -7.29 13.04 -8.91
N ARG A 82 -7.33 12.99 -10.25
CA ARG A 82 -6.68 11.94 -11.04
C ARG A 82 -5.16 11.96 -10.98
N GLN A 83 -4.56 13.15 -10.87
CA GLN A 83 -3.11 13.28 -10.75
C GLN A 83 -2.63 12.96 -9.33
N ARG A 84 -3.40 13.36 -8.31
CA ARG A 84 -3.03 13.16 -6.92
C ARG A 84 -3.25 11.72 -6.46
N PHE A 85 -4.29 11.06 -6.97
CA PHE A 85 -4.67 9.70 -6.59
C PHE A 85 -4.88 8.83 -7.84
N PRO A 86 -3.84 8.54 -8.63
CA PRO A 86 -3.98 7.87 -9.92
C PRO A 86 -4.64 6.49 -9.81
N TRP A 87 -4.35 5.72 -8.76
CA TRP A 87 -4.95 4.38 -8.59
C TRP A 87 -6.34 4.47 -7.98
N SER A 88 -6.53 5.30 -6.96
CA SER A 88 -7.80 5.41 -6.24
C SER A 88 -8.87 6.06 -7.11
N SER A 89 -8.54 7.16 -7.80
CA SER A 89 -9.46 7.89 -8.68
C SER A 89 -9.91 7.08 -9.90
N ALA A 90 -9.16 6.03 -10.26
CA ALA A 90 -9.60 5.12 -11.29
C ALA A 90 -10.87 4.38 -10.85
N PHE A 91 -11.09 4.12 -9.57
CA PHE A 91 -12.17 3.25 -9.09
C PHE A 91 -13.15 3.93 -8.14
N LEU A 92 -12.72 4.98 -7.45
CA LEU A 92 -13.48 5.69 -6.42
C LEU A 92 -13.79 7.11 -6.85
N LYS A 93 -15.01 7.56 -6.56
CA LYS A 93 -15.30 9.00 -6.54
C LYS A 93 -14.63 9.65 -5.33
N MET A 94 -14.49 10.96 -5.33
CA MET A 94 -13.79 11.68 -4.26
C MET A 94 -14.46 11.48 -2.90
N GLU A 95 -15.78 11.40 -2.86
CA GLU A 95 -16.56 11.13 -1.65
C GLU A 95 -16.34 9.70 -1.11
N ASP A 96 -16.24 8.72 -2.02
CA ASP A 96 -15.94 7.33 -1.65
C ASP A 96 -14.49 7.19 -1.15
N LEU A 97 -13.55 7.90 -1.77
CA LEU A 97 -12.17 8.00 -1.29
C LEU A 97 -12.14 8.61 0.11
N HIS A 98 -12.82 9.74 0.31
CA HIS A 98 -12.88 10.42 1.60
C HIS A 98 -13.46 9.52 2.70
N TYR A 99 -14.57 8.82 2.41
CA TYR A 99 -15.13 7.83 3.32
C TYR A 99 -14.13 6.73 3.67
N THR A 100 -13.43 6.19 2.66
CA THR A 100 -12.42 5.15 2.85
C THR A 100 -11.25 5.66 3.69
N LEU A 101 -10.77 6.90 3.48
CA LEU A 101 -9.74 7.54 4.27
C LEU A 101 -10.16 7.67 5.75
N VAL A 102 -11.39 8.13 6.02
CA VAL A 102 -11.93 8.19 7.38
C VAL A 102 -11.91 6.82 8.06
N THR A 103 -12.32 5.77 7.34
CA THR A 103 -12.32 4.39 7.86
C THR A 103 -10.90 3.90 8.15
N LEU A 104 -9.94 4.14 7.25
CA LEU A 104 -8.54 3.74 7.41
C LEU A 104 -7.84 4.49 8.56
N VAL A 105 -8.06 5.80 8.68
CA VAL A 105 -7.52 6.62 9.79
C VAL A 105 -8.03 6.09 11.13
N LYS A 106 -9.34 5.83 11.25
CA LYS A 106 -9.93 5.23 12.46
C LYS A 106 -9.34 3.86 12.78
N ALA A 107 -9.08 3.04 11.77
CA ALA A 107 -8.46 1.73 11.95
C ALA A 107 -7.02 1.79 12.46
N MET A 108 -6.27 2.81 12.06
CA MET A 108 -4.91 3.08 12.57
C MET A 108 -4.93 3.51 14.04
N ASP A 109 -6.02 4.09 14.52
CA ASP A 109 -6.24 4.48 15.92
C ASP A 109 -6.86 3.35 16.77
N SER A 110 -7.24 2.21 16.17
CA SER A 110 -7.73 1.06 16.92
C SER A 110 -6.58 0.23 17.50
N PHE A 111 -6.57 0.12 18.83
CA PHE A 111 -5.59 -0.66 19.61
C PHE A 111 -6.15 -2.00 20.14
N ARG A 112 -7.39 -2.35 19.81
CA ARG A 112 -8.06 -3.56 20.32
C ARG A 112 -8.56 -4.50 19.23
N THR A 113 -8.48 -4.06 17.98
CA THR A 113 -8.92 -4.86 16.83
C THR A 113 -7.88 -4.81 15.73
N HIS A 114 -7.81 -5.90 14.98
CA HIS A 114 -7.19 -5.95 13.68
C HIS A 114 -8.24 -5.87 12.59
N GLU A 115 -7.93 -5.12 11.54
CA GLU A 115 -8.85 -4.86 10.44
C GLU A 115 -8.29 -5.49 9.16
N THR A 116 -9.09 -6.28 8.45
CA THR A 116 -8.71 -6.73 7.10
C THR A 116 -9.14 -5.71 6.05
N ALA A 117 -8.20 -5.30 5.22
CA ALA A 117 -8.41 -4.44 4.06
C ALA A 117 -8.61 -5.26 2.78
N ASN A 118 -9.24 -4.63 1.78
CA ASN A 118 -9.44 -5.19 0.43
C ASN A 118 -8.88 -4.23 -0.64
N SER A 119 -9.05 -4.57 -1.91
CA SER A 119 -8.46 -3.81 -3.03
C SER A 119 -8.80 -2.31 -3.09
N TYR A 120 -9.99 -1.88 -2.63
CA TYR A 120 -10.29 -0.44 -2.54
C TYR A 120 -9.37 0.24 -1.53
N HIS A 121 -9.27 -0.34 -0.33
CA HIS A 121 -8.39 0.14 0.73
C HIS A 121 -6.92 0.13 0.30
N TRP A 122 -6.48 -0.92 -0.39
CA TRP A 122 -5.09 -1.04 -0.85
C TRP A 122 -4.73 0.00 -1.90
N ALA A 123 -5.65 0.35 -2.81
CA ALA A 123 -5.44 1.45 -3.77
C ALA A 123 -5.31 2.81 -3.06
N VAL A 124 -6.18 3.08 -2.09
CA VAL A 124 -6.15 4.32 -1.29
C VAL A 124 -4.86 4.44 -0.49
N LEU A 125 -4.47 3.38 0.21
CA LEU A 125 -3.22 3.34 0.97
C LEU A 125 -2.01 3.53 0.04
N TYR A 126 -2.05 2.95 -1.16
CA TYR A 126 -0.94 2.99 -2.10
C TYR A 126 -0.65 4.43 -2.56
N ASP A 127 -1.67 5.15 -3.03
CA ASP A 127 -1.53 6.56 -3.41
C ASP A 127 -1.13 7.43 -2.21
N SER A 128 -1.74 7.19 -1.05
CA SER A 128 -1.48 7.95 0.18
C SER A 128 -0.01 7.81 0.63
N VAL A 129 0.51 6.57 0.62
CA VAL A 129 1.91 6.27 0.99
C VAL A 129 2.88 6.82 -0.04
N HIS A 130 2.58 6.67 -1.33
CA HIS A 130 3.40 7.24 -2.41
C HIS A 130 3.56 8.76 -2.24
N ASN A 131 2.43 9.44 -2.05
CA ASN A 131 2.38 10.90 -1.94
C ASN A 131 3.20 11.43 -0.76
N ILE A 132 3.08 10.83 0.43
CA ILE A 132 3.82 11.30 1.60
C ILE A 132 5.31 10.99 1.51
N ILE A 133 5.69 9.85 0.90
CA ILE A 133 7.10 9.50 0.68
C ILE A 133 7.74 10.51 -0.27
N GLN A 134 7.05 10.91 -1.35
CA GLN A 134 7.56 11.95 -2.26
C GLN A 134 7.79 13.28 -1.54
N VAL A 135 6.84 13.72 -0.72
CA VAL A 135 6.98 14.95 0.09
C VAL A 135 8.17 14.81 1.04
N TYR A 136 8.26 13.72 1.78
CA TYR A 136 9.31 13.50 2.76
C TYR A 136 10.70 13.41 2.16
N ASN A 137 10.87 12.65 1.07
CA ASN A 137 12.16 12.51 0.39
C ASN A 137 12.60 13.86 -0.21
N SER A 138 11.67 14.67 -0.72
CA SER A 138 11.98 16.04 -1.16
C SER A 138 12.46 16.91 0.00
N LEU A 139 11.81 16.82 1.17
CA LEU A 139 12.25 17.52 2.37
C LEU A 139 13.62 17.05 2.86
N ILE A 140 13.93 15.74 2.80
CA ILE A 140 15.27 15.23 3.13
C ILE A 140 16.34 15.87 2.24
N ARG A 141 16.09 15.99 0.94
CA ARG A 141 17.07 16.51 -0.03
C ARG A 141 17.24 18.03 0.08
N GLU A 142 16.13 18.75 0.26
CA GLU A 142 16.11 20.21 0.11
C GLU A 142 16.16 20.95 1.45
N LYS A 143 15.49 20.42 2.49
CA LYS A 143 15.33 21.05 3.80
C LYS A 143 15.41 20.02 4.94
N PRO A 144 16.58 19.42 5.19
CA PRO A 144 16.75 18.33 6.17
C PRO A 144 16.26 18.67 7.58
N ASP A 145 16.27 19.95 7.96
CA ASP A 145 15.77 20.38 9.27
C ASP A 145 14.24 20.28 9.37
N GLN A 146 13.50 20.44 8.25
CA GLN A 146 12.03 20.33 8.19
C GLN A 146 11.54 18.88 8.01
N SER A 147 12.38 17.97 7.51
CA SER A 147 12.01 16.54 7.42
C SER A 147 11.82 15.91 8.81
N ARG A 148 12.40 16.53 9.84
CA ARG A 148 12.14 16.22 11.26
C ARG A 148 10.75 16.60 11.71
N ASP A 149 9.90 17.23 10.91
CA ASP A 149 8.52 17.48 11.35
C ASP A 149 7.60 16.30 10.99
N ILE A 150 7.95 15.51 9.97
CA ILE A 150 7.15 14.37 9.48
C ILE A 150 7.71 13.01 9.97
N HIS A 151 9.01 12.92 10.27
CA HIS A 151 9.68 11.74 10.86
C HIS A 151 9.24 10.39 10.24
N LEU A 152 9.36 10.21 8.91
CA LEU A 152 9.07 8.91 8.29
C LEU A 152 10.21 7.90 8.45
N SER A 153 11.42 8.40 8.70
CA SER A 153 12.61 7.60 8.94
C SER A 153 13.60 8.36 9.83
N ASN A 154 14.69 7.69 10.22
CA ASN A 154 15.84 8.28 10.87
C ASN A 154 16.81 8.91 9.85
N GLY A 155 16.34 9.91 9.11
CA GLY A 155 17.16 10.74 8.23
C GLY A 155 17.62 10.09 6.93
N VAL A 156 16.92 9.06 6.47
CA VAL A 156 17.17 8.40 5.17
C VAL A 156 15.94 8.50 4.28
N GLU A 157 16.14 8.59 2.97
CA GLU A 157 15.01 8.52 2.04
C GLU A 157 14.29 7.17 2.16
N VAL A 158 12.98 7.19 2.00
CA VAL A 158 12.16 5.98 1.95
C VAL A 158 12.03 5.55 0.49
N ASP A 159 12.54 4.38 0.13
CA ASP A 159 12.29 3.77 -1.17
C ASP A 159 10.86 3.22 -1.20
N PHE A 160 10.01 3.82 -2.05
CA PHE A 160 8.60 3.48 -2.14
C PHE A 160 8.36 2.04 -2.60
N ASP A 161 9.13 1.58 -3.59
CA ASP A 161 8.96 0.25 -4.17
C ASP A 161 9.38 -0.84 -3.19
N ASP A 162 10.50 -0.63 -2.50
CA ASP A 162 10.90 -1.49 -1.39
C ASP A 162 9.85 -1.50 -0.26
N PHE A 163 9.28 -0.33 0.08
CA PHE A 163 8.24 -0.24 1.10
C PHE A 163 7.00 -1.06 0.73
N ILE A 164 6.50 -0.93 -0.51
CA ILE A 164 5.34 -1.69 -0.99
C ILE A 164 5.66 -3.20 -1.04
N ASN A 165 6.84 -3.60 -1.52
CA ASN A 165 7.27 -5.00 -1.52
C ASN A 165 7.37 -5.60 -0.11
N ASN A 166 7.64 -4.79 0.91
CA ASN A 166 7.71 -5.26 2.29
C ASN A 166 6.34 -5.36 2.98
N TYR A 167 5.40 -4.45 2.70
CA TYR A 167 4.19 -4.30 3.54
C TYR A 167 2.85 -4.58 2.86
N TRP A 168 2.75 -4.53 1.52
CA TRP A 168 1.49 -4.87 0.84
C TRP A 168 1.31 -6.38 0.76
N LEU A 169 0.06 -6.85 0.78
CA LEU A 169 -0.27 -8.27 0.61
C LEU A 169 -0.22 -8.69 -0.87
N ASN A 170 -0.77 -7.87 -1.74
CA ASN A 170 -0.75 -8.00 -3.19
C ASN A 170 -1.10 -6.65 -3.82
N LEU A 171 -1.02 -6.58 -5.15
CA LEU A 171 -1.42 -5.43 -5.96
C LEU A 171 -2.49 -5.83 -6.99
N ASP A 172 -3.42 -6.72 -6.62
CA ASP A 172 -4.40 -7.26 -7.57
C ASP A 172 -5.32 -6.16 -8.16
N PHE A 173 -5.46 -5.00 -7.51
CA PHE A 173 -6.16 -3.84 -8.07
C PHE A 173 -5.48 -3.25 -9.33
N MET A 174 -4.23 -3.61 -9.59
CA MET A 174 -3.47 -3.21 -10.79
C MET A 174 -3.62 -4.18 -11.96
N ILE A 175 -4.37 -5.29 -11.83
CA ILE A 175 -4.62 -6.22 -12.93
C ILE A 175 -5.21 -5.47 -14.13
N PHE A 176 -4.76 -5.82 -15.34
CA PHE A 176 -5.04 -5.13 -16.61
C PHE A 176 -4.42 -3.74 -16.77
N SER A 177 -3.66 -3.27 -15.78
CA SER A 177 -2.93 -2.00 -15.85
C SER A 177 -1.43 -2.26 -16.02
N GLN A 178 -0.75 -1.31 -16.65
CA GLN A 178 0.71 -1.29 -16.62
C GLN A 178 1.15 -0.88 -15.22
N ALA A 179 2.06 -1.65 -14.62
CA ALA A 179 2.65 -1.24 -13.35
C ALA A 179 3.58 -0.06 -13.61
N ASP A 180 3.36 1.05 -12.92
CA ASP A 180 4.22 2.23 -13.00
C ASP A 180 5.57 2.00 -12.27
N PHE A 181 5.66 0.93 -11.49
CA PHE A 181 6.78 0.58 -10.61
C PHE A 181 7.05 -0.93 -10.64
N PRO A 182 8.31 -1.36 -10.48
CA PRO A 182 8.69 -2.75 -10.67
C PRO A 182 8.05 -3.72 -9.68
N HIS A 183 7.76 -3.33 -8.42
CA HIS A 183 7.06 -4.09 -7.36
C HIS A 183 7.26 -5.62 -7.45
N ASP A 184 8.51 -6.06 -7.66
CA ASP A 184 8.84 -7.38 -8.22
C ASP A 184 8.11 -8.54 -7.50
N ARG A 185 8.00 -8.45 -6.18
CA ARG A 185 7.33 -9.46 -5.34
C ARG A 185 5.86 -9.63 -5.70
N HIS A 186 5.17 -8.52 -5.93
CA HIS A 186 3.73 -8.50 -6.20
C HIS A 186 3.43 -8.74 -7.68
N MET A 187 4.38 -8.44 -8.56
CA MET A 187 4.23 -8.62 -9.99
C MET A 187 4.12 -10.08 -10.41
N GLU A 188 4.80 -11.03 -9.73
CA GLU A 188 4.69 -12.46 -10.06
C GLU A 188 3.24 -12.96 -10.01
N ARG A 189 2.49 -12.59 -8.95
CA ARG A 189 1.08 -12.95 -8.83
C ARG A 189 0.23 -12.29 -9.92
N LYS A 190 0.42 -10.99 -10.15
CA LYS A 190 -0.30 -10.26 -11.19
C LYS A 190 -0.07 -10.87 -12.56
N GLU A 191 1.18 -11.15 -12.91
CA GLU A 191 1.57 -11.75 -14.18
C GLU A 191 0.98 -13.15 -14.35
N ALA A 192 0.99 -13.98 -13.30
CA ALA A 192 0.36 -15.29 -13.31
C ALA A 192 -1.16 -15.19 -13.56
N ILE A 193 -1.83 -14.21 -12.96
CA ILE A 193 -3.25 -13.93 -13.19
C ILE A 193 -3.48 -13.49 -14.64
N GLU A 194 -2.72 -12.52 -15.13
CA GLU A 194 -2.87 -11.98 -16.49
C GLU A 194 -2.56 -13.03 -17.57
N GLU A 195 -1.58 -13.90 -17.33
CA GLU A 195 -1.26 -15.00 -18.22
C GLU A 195 -2.37 -16.06 -18.24
N ALA A 196 -2.93 -16.41 -17.07
CA ALA A 196 -4.07 -17.32 -16.99
C ALA A 196 -5.31 -16.74 -17.73
N ILE A 197 -5.52 -15.42 -17.65
CA ILE A 197 -6.58 -14.74 -18.41
C ILE A 197 -6.30 -14.79 -19.91
N LYS A 198 -5.06 -14.50 -20.36
CA LYS A 198 -4.67 -14.60 -21.78
C LYS A 198 -4.90 -15.99 -22.36
N GLN A 199 -4.59 -17.05 -21.60
CA GLN A 199 -4.82 -18.43 -22.01
C GLN A 199 -6.31 -18.72 -22.24
N ARG A 200 -7.18 -18.27 -21.33
CA ARG A 200 -8.65 -18.39 -21.48
C ARG A 200 -9.19 -17.54 -22.63
N MET A 201 -8.65 -16.35 -22.84
CA MET A 201 -9.02 -15.51 -23.98
C MET A 201 -8.68 -16.18 -25.32
N ALA A 202 -7.57 -16.93 -25.39
CA ALA A 202 -7.23 -17.72 -26.56
C ALA A 202 -8.24 -18.85 -26.84
N GLU A 203 -8.98 -19.30 -25.83
CA GLU A 203 -10.09 -20.27 -25.94
C GLU A 203 -11.44 -19.60 -26.27
N GLY A 204 -11.47 -18.26 -26.39
CA GLY A 204 -12.66 -17.49 -26.78
C GLY A 204 -13.45 -16.87 -25.63
N GLU A 205 -12.93 -16.89 -24.39
CA GLU A 205 -13.55 -16.19 -23.26
C GLU A 205 -13.28 -14.68 -23.30
N GLU A 206 -14.28 -13.87 -22.94
CA GLU A 206 -14.10 -12.44 -22.73
C GLU A 206 -13.24 -12.16 -21.46
N PRO A 207 -12.43 -11.09 -21.41
CA PRO A 207 -11.46 -10.85 -20.34
C PRO A 207 -12.05 -10.89 -18.92
N LEU A 208 -13.23 -10.30 -18.71
CA LEU A 208 -13.88 -10.26 -17.39
C LEU A 208 -14.48 -11.62 -17.01
N ALA A 209 -14.97 -12.39 -17.99
CA ALA A 209 -15.43 -13.76 -17.74
C ALA A 209 -14.25 -14.67 -17.38
N ALA A 210 -13.13 -14.52 -18.09
CA ALA A 210 -11.90 -15.24 -17.81
C ALA A 210 -11.37 -14.95 -16.40
N LEU A 211 -11.42 -13.69 -15.94
CA LEU A 211 -11.08 -13.27 -14.57
C LEU A 211 -11.94 -13.97 -13.52
N GLU A 212 -13.25 -14.08 -13.73
CA GLU A 212 -14.18 -14.73 -12.79
C GLU A 212 -13.99 -16.25 -12.71
N ASN A 213 -13.56 -16.85 -13.83
CA ASN A 213 -13.36 -18.29 -14.00
C ASN A 213 -11.94 -18.76 -13.62
N LEU A 214 -11.09 -17.89 -13.08
CA LEU A 214 -9.75 -18.28 -12.63
C LEU A 214 -9.80 -19.38 -11.56
N LYS A 215 -8.75 -20.20 -11.54
CA LYS A 215 -8.57 -21.24 -10.52
C LYS A 215 -8.51 -20.62 -9.13
N PRO A 216 -8.93 -21.33 -8.07
CA PRO A 216 -9.01 -20.78 -6.71
C PRO A 216 -7.75 -20.07 -6.22
N GLU A 217 -6.56 -20.53 -6.61
CA GLU A 217 -5.28 -19.96 -6.18
C GLU A 217 -5.00 -18.57 -6.77
N LEU A 218 -5.54 -18.32 -7.97
CA LEU A 218 -5.40 -17.06 -8.72
C LEU A 218 -6.67 -16.21 -8.68
N LYS A 219 -7.73 -16.70 -8.04
CA LYS A 219 -9.02 -16.01 -8.04
C LYS A 219 -8.93 -14.76 -7.16
N PRO A 220 -9.21 -13.56 -7.71
CA PRO A 220 -9.25 -12.35 -6.92
C PRO A 220 -10.45 -12.36 -5.95
N GLU A 221 -10.33 -11.61 -4.87
CA GLU A 221 -11.42 -11.38 -3.93
C GLU A 221 -12.60 -10.63 -4.57
N GLU A 222 -13.78 -10.70 -3.95
CA GLU A 222 -14.99 -10.05 -4.44
C GLU A 222 -14.78 -8.55 -4.72
N ALA A 223 -14.13 -7.84 -3.79
CA ALA A 223 -13.85 -6.42 -3.94
C ALA A 223 -13.00 -6.12 -5.18
N THR A 224 -11.97 -6.94 -5.42
CA THR A 224 -11.10 -6.82 -6.61
C THR A 224 -11.89 -7.07 -7.88
N LEU A 225 -12.72 -8.12 -7.93
CA LEU A 225 -13.55 -8.42 -9.12
C LEU A 225 -14.49 -7.26 -9.45
N LYS A 226 -15.16 -6.70 -8.44
CA LYS A 226 -16.06 -5.54 -8.61
C LYS A 226 -15.31 -4.30 -9.07
N LEU A 227 -14.17 -4.03 -8.45
CA LEU A 227 -13.28 -2.91 -8.79
C LEU A 227 -12.80 -3.01 -10.25
N LEU A 228 -12.32 -4.18 -10.69
CA LEU A 228 -11.80 -4.38 -12.05
C LEU A 228 -12.91 -4.36 -13.12
N ARG A 229 -14.13 -4.80 -12.79
CA ARG A 229 -15.31 -4.71 -13.68
C ARG A 229 -15.92 -3.31 -13.75
N ARG A 230 -15.47 -2.38 -12.90
CA ARG A 230 -16.05 -1.03 -12.76
C ARG A 230 -17.52 -1.07 -12.32
N ASP A 231 -17.86 -2.03 -11.47
CA ASP A 231 -19.18 -2.08 -10.84
C ASP A 231 -19.38 -0.83 -9.96
N PRO A 232 -20.63 -0.37 -9.73
CA PRO A 232 -20.90 0.66 -8.74
C PRO A 232 -20.33 0.27 -7.36
N VAL A 233 -19.65 1.22 -6.71
CA VAL A 233 -19.02 1.00 -5.41
C VAL A 233 -20.10 0.74 -4.36
N GLU A 234 -19.97 -0.38 -3.65
CA GLU A 234 -20.85 -0.74 -2.54
C GLU A 234 -20.21 -0.32 -1.23
N THR A 235 -20.90 0.47 -0.41
CA THR A 235 -20.38 1.00 0.86
C THR A 235 -19.82 -0.09 1.79
N ARG A 236 -20.44 -1.29 1.82
CA ARG A 236 -19.95 -2.43 2.62
C ARG A 236 -18.53 -2.87 2.26
N LEU A 237 -18.07 -2.58 1.04
CA LEU A 237 -16.72 -2.90 0.57
C LEU A 237 -15.71 -1.82 0.96
N LEU A 238 -16.17 -0.65 1.39
CA LEU A 238 -15.36 0.43 1.95
C LEU A 238 -15.31 0.39 3.49
N GLU A 239 -16.07 -0.51 4.09
CA GLU A 239 -15.99 -0.84 5.51
C GLU A 239 -14.89 -1.88 5.73
N LEU A 240 -14.29 -1.84 6.92
CA LEU A 240 -13.29 -2.81 7.34
C LEU A 240 -13.93 -3.94 8.14
N THR A 241 -13.38 -5.15 7.98
CA THR A 241 -13.79 -6.28 8.83
C THR A 241 -12.87 -6.34 10.04
N SER A 242 -13.46 -6.17 11.23
CA SER A 242 -12.74 -6.13 12.50
C SER A 242 -12.67 -7.50 13.18
N PHE A 243 -11.49 -7.83 13.70
CA PHE A 243 -11.20 -9.02 14.48
C PHE A 243 -10.59 -8.63 15.82
N PRO A 244 -10.90 -9.32 16.94
CA PRO A 244 -10.28 -9.03 18.23
C PRO A 244 -8.75 -9.16 18.18
N GLU A 245 -8.06 -8.25 18.88
CA GLU A 245 -6.62 -8.35 19.11
C GLU A 245 -6.30 -9.63 19.89
N THR A 246 -5.49 -10.51 19.31
CA THR A 246 -4.97 -11.70 20.00
C THR A 246 -3.46 -11.65 20.23
N GLY A 247 -2.77 -10.66 19.63
CA GLY A 247 -1.31 -10.57 19.61
C GLY A 247 -0.64 -11.64 18.74
N LYS A 248 -1.41 -12.38 17.93
CA LYS A 248 -0.94 -13.54 17.14
C LYS A 248 -1.10 -13.39 15.64
N GLN A 249 -1.64 -12.28 15.17
CA GLN A 249 -1.89 -11.98 13.76
C GLN A 249 -0.64 -12.15 12.87
N TYR A 250 0.54 -11.84 13.41
CA TYR A 250 1.83 -11.95 12.72
C TYR A 250 2.69 -13.11 13.25
N GLU A 251 2.20 -13.91 14.20
CA GLU A 251 2.96 -14.99 14.85
C GLU A 251 3.49 -16.00 13.82
N SER A 252 2.69 -16.30 12.80
CA SER A 252 3.06 -17.18 11.70
C SER A 252 4.27 -16.68 10.90
N LEU A 253 4.46 -15.36 10.78
CA LEU A 253 5.60 -14.80 10.05
C LEU A 253 6.94 -15.10 10.73
N TYR A 254 6.93 -15.13 12.07
CA TYR A 254 8.14 -15.35 12.87
C TYR A 254 8.37 -16.83 13.20
N GLN A 255 7.30 -17.61 13.40
CA GLN A 255 7.39 -19.00 13.82
C GLN A 255 7.50 -19.99 12.65
N ASN A 256 6.79 -19.75 11.54
CA ASN A 256 6.85 -20.67 10.41
C ASN A 256 8.20 -20.54 9.73
N LYS A 257 8.74 -21.68 9.31
CA LYS A 257 10.02 -21.77 8.60
C LYS A 257 9.78 -22.10 7.13
N LEU A 258 10.45 -21.39 6.24
CA LEU A 258 10.49 -21.64 4.81
C LEU A 258 11.88 -22.12 4.41
N GLU A 259 11.92 -23.11 3.51
CA GLU A 259 13.17 -23.57 2.92
C GLU A 259 13.57 -22.60 1.81
N THR A 260 14.74 -21.98 1.95
CA THR A 260 15.32 -21.14 0.91
C THR A 260 16.40 -21.92 0.15
N PRO A 261 16.43 -21.88 -1.19
CA PRO A 261 17.37 -22.68 -1.98
C PRO A 261 18.85 -22.45 -1.64
N LYS A 262 19.20 -21.24 -1.20
CA LYS A 262 20.59 -20.82 -0.94
C LYS A 262 20.95 -20.78 0.55
N HIS A 263 19.97 -20.64 1.45
CA HIS A 263 20.24 -20.31 2.85
C HIS A 263 19.58 -21.26 3.87
N GLY A 264 18.91 -22.31 3.39
CA GLY A 264 18.27 -23.30 4.25
C GLY A 264 16.96 -22.78 4.86
N LYS A 265 16.57 -23.36 6.00
CA LYS A 265 15.33 -23.00 6.72
C LYS A 265 15.47 -21.72 7.50
N VAL A 266 14.78 -20.67 7.08
CA VAL A 266 14.69 -19.37 7.74
C VAL A 266 13.24 -19.05 8.09
N SER A 267 12.96 -18.06 8.94
CA SER A 267 11.56 -17.64 9.21
C SER A 267 10.89 -17.07 7.96
N VAL A 268 9.55 -17.03 7.89
CA VAL A 268 8.86 -16.42 6.75
C VAL A 268 9.26 -14.95 6.60
N VAL A 269 9.33 -14.20 7.71
CA VAL A 269 9.76 -12.79 7.69
C VAL A 269 11.19 -12.62 7.19
N ASP A 270 12.10 -13.53 7.54
CA ASP A 270 13.48 -13.52 7.07
C ASP A 270 13.59 -13.87 5.58
N ALA A 271 12.85 -14.89 5.13
CA ALA A 271 12.75 -15.23 3.72
C ALA A 271 12.25 -14.04 2.89
N ASP A 272 11.26 -13.30 3.42
CA ASP A 272 10.73 -12.10 2.77
C ASP A 272 11.77 -10.97 2.69
N TYR A 273 12.53 -10.72 3.76
CA TYR A 273 13.60 -9.72 3.71
C TYR A 273 14.75 -10.12 2.78
N LEU A 274 15.10 -11.41 2.70
CA LEU A 274 16.08 -11.92 1.74
C LEU A 274 15.65 -11.66 0.29
N ASN A 275 14.41 -12.01 -0.05
CA ASN A 275 13.87 -11.79 -1.40
C ASN A 275 13.86 -10.31 -1.75
N ASN A 276 13.37 -9.46 -0.84
CA ASN A 276 13.29 -8.02 -1.07
C ASN A 276 14.69 -7.37 -1.17
N HIS A 277 15.67 -7.81 -0.37
CA HIS A 277 17.07 -7.39 -0.49
C HIS A 277 17.67 -7.73 -1.87
N GLU A 278 17.38 -8.91 -2.42
CA GLU A 278 17.87 -9.30 -3.76
C GLU A 278 17.30 -8.41 -4.86
N THR A 279 16.07 -7.92 -4.72
CA THR A 279 15.47 -6.91 -5.62
C THR A 279 16.04 -5.52 -5.38
N PHE A 280 16.13 -5.09 -4.12
CA PHE A 280 16.67 -3.78 -3.75
C PHE A 280 18.10 -3.57 -4.27
N SER A 281 18.94 -4.61 -4.19
CA SER A 281 20.35 -4.55 -4.61
C SER A 281 20.57 -4.49 -6.13
N LYS A 282 19.53 -4.70 -6.94
CA LYS A 282 19.61 -4.66 -8.41
C LYS A 282 19.32 -3.27 -9.01
N LYS A 283 18.85 -2.32 -8.18
CA LYS A 283 18.61 -0.92 -8.56
C LYS A 283 19.88 -0.09 -8.43
#